data_AF-A0A841AML7-F1
#
_entry.id   AF-A0A841AML7-F1
#
_cell.length_a   1.000
_cell.length_b   1.000
_cell.length_c   1.000
_cell.angle_alpha   90.00
_cell.angle_beta   90.00
_cell.angle_gamma   90.00
#
_symmetry.space_group_name_H-M   'P 1'
#
loop_
_entity.id
_entity.type
_entity.pdbx_description
1 polymer ?
#
loop_
_entity_poly.entity_id
_entity_poly.type
_entity_poly.pdbx_seq_one_letter_code
_entity_poly.pdbx_strand_id
1 'polypeptide(L)' 'MPDQTDHAHHEHIPAPDEPTVPELEDDQTVAPRPEEEIADALRAEPDVADHSEHPDAP' A
#
# COMPACT_ATOMS: atom_id res chain seq x y z
N MET A 1 -13.01 2.94 21.10
CA MET A 1 -11.56 2.94 20.89
C MET A 1 -11.34 3.46 19.48
N PRO A 2 -10.82 4.68 19.26
CA PRO A 2 -10.43 5.07 17.91
C PRO A 2 -9.16 4.30 17.53
N ASP A 3 -9.23 3.69 16.37
CA ASP A 3 -8.21 2.90 15.71
C ASP A 3 -6.99 3.79 15.42
N GLN A 4 -5.90 3.52 16.11
CA GLN A 4 -4.68 4.31 16.09
C GLN A 4 -3.68 3.68 15.13
N THR A 5 -3.84 3.83 13.81
CA THR A 5 -2.69 3.68 12.88
C THR A 5 -2.92 4.31 11.49
N ASP A 6 -3.76 5.33 11.39
CA ASP A 6 -3.84 6.14 10.17
C ASP A 6 -2.70 7.17 10.13
N HIS A 7 -1.70 6.88 9.30
CA HIS A 7 -0.88 7.86 8.56
C HIS A 7 -0.18 9.01 9.30
N ALA A 8 0.39 8.76 10.47
CA ALA A 8 1.40 9.67 11.00
C ALA A 8 2.79 9.21 10.55
N HIS A 9 3.16 9.56 9.31
CA HIS A 9 4.54 9.97 9.03
C HIS A 9 4.84 11.13 9.99
N HIS A 10 5.12 10.82 11.25
CA HIS A 10 5.64 11.81 12.19
C HIS A 10 6.91 12.35 11.53
N GLU A 11 7.00 13.66 11.37
CA GLU A 11 8.25 14.34 11.00
C GLU A 11 9.29 14.02 12.07
N HIS A 12 10.00 12.91 11.86
CA HIS A 12 11.02 12.41 12.75
C HIS A 12 12.29 13.20 12.47
N ILE A 13 12.65 14.09 13.39
CA ILE A 13 13.92 14.80 13.35
C ILE A 13 14.93 13.94 14.09
N PRO A 14 15.97 13.40 13.42
CA PRO A 14 16.96 12.55 14.06
C PRO A 14 17.67 13.27 15.21
N ALA A 15 17.95 12.56 16.30
CA ALA A 15 18.79 13.09 17.37
C ALA A 15 20.25 13.31 16.88
N PRO A 16 21.08 14.10 17.59
CA PRO A 16 22.47 14.36 17.17
C PRO A 16 23.34 13.13 16.96
N ASP A 17 23.05 12.03 17.68
CA ASP A 17 23.76 10.75 17.59
C ASP A 17 23.06 9.73 16.69
N GLU A 18 21.93 10.11 16.08
CA GLU A 18 21.15 9.24 15.21
C GLU A 18 21.53 9.47 13.74
N PRO A 19 21.59 8.41 12.91
CA PRO A 19 21.84 8.57 11.50
C PRO A 19 20.78 9.46 10.85
N THR A 20 21.23 10.44 10.08
CA THR A 20 20.35 11.34 9.32
C THR A 20 19.66 10.62 8.16
N VAL A 21 20.23 9.51 7.71
CA VAL A 21 19.68 8.65 6.68
C VAL A 21 19.02 7.45 7.37
N PRO A 22 17.72 7.19 7.15
CA PRO A 22 17.09 5.97 7.63
C PRO A 22 17.78 4.74 7.06
N GLU A 23 17.96 3.71 7.89
CA GLU A 23 18.42 2.41 7.42
C GLU A 23 17.39 1.82 6.45
N LEU A 24 17.87 1.21 5.35
CA LEU A 24 17.00 0.53 4.40
C LEU A 24 16.66 -0.86 4.93
N GLU A 25 15.39 -1.27 4.82
CA GLU A 25 14.96 -2.62 5.17
C GLU A 25 15.56 -3.65 4.20
N ASP A 26 15.77 -4.88 4.67
CA ASP A 26 16.19 -5.98 3.82
C ASP A 26 15.08 -6.38 2.83
N ASP A 27 15.48 -6.85 1.65
CA ASP A 27 14.54 -7.39 0.67
C ASP A 27 13.81 -8.64 1.23
N GLN A 28 12.51 -8.70 0.97
CA GLN A 28 11.68 -9.83 1.40
C GLN A 28 12.03 -11.09 0.60
N THR A 29 12.46 -12.15 1.31
CA THR A 29 12.81 -13.47 0.71
C THR A 29 11.70 -14.50 0.82
N VAL A 30 10.62 -14.17 1.51
CA VAL A 30 9.43 -15.01 1.63
C VAL A 30 8.68 -15.00 0.30
N ALA A 31 8.20 -16.17 -0.13
CA ALA A 31 7.38 -16.25 -1.34
C ALA A 31 6.13 -15.35 -1.22
N PRO A 32 5.61 -14.83 -2.35
CA PRO A 32 4.35 -14.11 -2.36
C PRO A 32 3.28 -14.88 -1.61
N ARG A 33 2.39 -14.16 -0.93
CA ARG A 33 1.30 -14.84 -0.25
C ARG A 33 0.39 -15.49 -1.30
N PRO A 34 -0.18 -16.68 -1.04
CA PRO A 34 -1.04 -17.35 -2.02
C PRO A 34 -2.21 -16.47 -2.50
N GLU A 35 -2.71 -15.58 -1.64
CA GLU A 35 -3.80 -14.67 -1.99
C GLU A 35 -3.38 -13.59 -2.99
N GLU A 36 -2.09 -13.21 -2.97
CA GLU A 36 -1.51 -12.21 -3.87
C GLU A 36 -1.44 -12.75 -5.30
N GLU A 37 -1.01 -14.01 -5.47
CA GLU A 37 -1.00 -14.68 -6.78
C GLU A 37 -2.40 -14.75 -7.40
N ILE A 38 -3.43 -15.00 -6.58
CA ILE A 38 -4.83 -15.04 -7.03
C ILE A 38 -5.32 -13.63 -7.42
N ALA A 39 -4.98 -12.62 -6.64
CA ALA A 39 -5.37 -11.24 -6.94
C ALA A 39 -4.75 -10.74 -8.25
N ASP A 40 -3.50 -11.08 -8.51
CA ASP A 40 -2.82 -10.77 -9.77
C ASP A 40 -3.48 -11.49 -10.95
N ALA A 41 -3.82 -12.78 -10.79
CA ALA A 41 -4.54 -13.52 -11.83
C ALA A 41 -5.91 -12.91 -12.14
N LEU A 42 -6.64 -12.43 -11.13
CA LEU A 42 -7.94 -11.77 -11.30
C LEU A 42 -7.84 -10.36 -11.90
N ARG A 43 -6.68 -9.70 -11.77
CA ARG A 43 -6.40 -8.37 -12.35
C ARG A 43 -5.67 -8.43 -13.70
N ALA A 44 -5.18 -9.62 -14.10
CA ALA A 44 -4.30 -9.76 -15.26
C ALA A 44 -4.88 -9.18 -16.56
N GLU A 45 -6.21 -9.18 -16.69
CA GLU A 45 -6.91 -8.53 -17.80
C GLU A 45 -7.51 -7.20 -17.32
N PRO A 46 -7.21 -6.08 -18.02
CA PRO A 46 -7.86 -4.81 -17.70
C PRO A 46 -9.36 -4.93 -17.97
N ASP A 47 -10.17 -4.37 -17.07
CA ASP A 47 -11.60 -4.25 -17.29
C ASP A 47 -11.87 -3.22 -18.40
N VAL A 48 -12.23 -3.71 -19.59
CA VAL A 48 -12.50 -2.90 -20.78
C VAL A 48 -13.96 -2.46 -20.88
N ALA A 49 -14.80 -2.79 -19.88
CA ALA A 49 -16.15 -2.28 -19.85
C ALA A 49 -16.16 -0.74 -19.78
N ASP A 50 -17.09 -0.13 -20.50
CA ASP A 50 -17.29 1.31 -20.46
C ASP A 50 -18.04 1.67 -19.18
N HIS A 51 -17.30 2.18 -18.19
CA HIS A 51 -17.84 2.61 -16.88
C HIS A 51 -18.26 4.08 -16.87
N SER A 52 -18.46 4.71 -18.03
CA SER A 52 -18.88 6.11 -18.11
C SER A 52 -20.32 6.36 -17.63
N GLU A 53 -21.13 5.31 -17.48
CA GLU A 53 -22.46 5.39 -16.90
C GLU A 53 -22.37 5.58 -15.37
N HIS A 54 -22.24 6.83 -14.94
CA HIS A 54 -22.63 7.20 -13.58
C HIS A 54 -24.13 6.91 -13.41
N PRO A 55 -24.55 6.09 -12.44
CA PRO A 55 -25.97 5.98 -12.12
C PRO A 55 -26.43 7.36 -11.66
N ASP A 56 -27.26 7.99 -12.50
CA ASP A 56 -27.96 9.22 -12.20
C ASP A 56 -28.70 9.01 -10.86
N ALA A 57 -28.15 9.60 -9.80
CA ALA A 57 -28.73 9.54 -8.47
C ALA A 57 -29.91 10.52 -8.42
N PRO A 58 -31.16 10.04 -8.18
CA PRO A 58 -32.30 10.93 -8.01
C PRO A 58 -32.25 11.74 -6.72
#